data_AF-A0A1G6NQ90-F1
#
_entry.id   AF-A0A1G6NQ90-F1
#
_cell.length_a   1.000
_cell.length_b   1.000
_cell.length_c   1.000
_cell.angle_alpha   90.00
_cell.angle_beta   90.00
_cell.angle_gamma   90.00
#
_symmetry.space_group_name_H-M   'P 1'
#
loop_
_entity.id
_entity.type
_entity.pdbx_description
1 polymer ?
#
loop_
_entity_poly.entity_id
_entity_poly.type
_entity_poly.pdbx_seq_one_letter_code
_entity_poly.pdbx_strand_id
1 'polypeptide(L)'
;MPLDPDFIYDPPQSDLEILYEDTDLIAINKPAGLLSVMGRLPEHQDSAYWRILQKIPQAKVLHRLDMATSGILIFAKHREAEVAMSR
;
A
#
# COMPACT_ATOMS: atom_id res chain seq x y z
N MET A 1 -19.85 -6.06 8.48
CA MET A 1 -19.15 -6.34 9.74
C MET A 1 -19.30 -5.09 10.60
N PRO A 2 -19.91 -5.17 11.80
CA PRO A 2 -19.95 -4.00 12.67
C PRO A 2 -18.50 -3.60 12.97
N LEU A 3 -18.22 -2.30 12.95
CA LEU A 3 -16.93 -1.78 13.40
C LEU A 3 -16.81 -2.17 14.88
N ASP A 4 -15.75 -2.89 15.22
CA ASP A 4 -15.39 -3.07 16.62
C ASP A 4 -15.08 -1.67 17.18
N PRO A 5 -15.88 -1.15 18.11
CA PRO A 5 -15.68 0.20 18.65
C PRO A 5 -14.33 0.34 19.36
N ASP A 6 -13.68 -0.77 19.71
CA ASP A 6 -12.38 -0.80 20.39
C ASP A 6 -11.20 -0.95 19.40
N PHE A 7 -11.46 -1.04 18.08
CA PHE A 7 -10.38 -1.12 17.10
C PHE A 7 -9.67 0.24 16.94
N ILE A 8 -8.43 0.30 17.43
CA ILE A 8 -7.53 1.43 17.24
C ILE A 8 -6.54 1.09 16.14
N TYR A 9 -6.53 1.88 15.07
CA TYR A 9 -5.54 1.75 14.00
C TYR A 9 -4.24 2.45 14.36
N ASP A 10 -3.20 1.65 14.63
CA ASP A 10 -1.85 2.12 14.94
C ASP A 10 -0.84 1.44 13.99
N PRO A 11 -0.65 1.95 12.77
CA PRO A 11 0.21 1.31 11.78
C PRO A 11 1.70 1.45 12.13
N PRO A 12 2.56 0.49 11.73
CA PRO A 12 4.00 0.62 11.89
C PRO A 12 4.55 1.90 11.25
N GLN A 13 5.29 2.68 12.02
CA GLN A 13 5.84 3.97 11.56
C GLN A 13 7.20 3.85 10.85
N SER A 14 7.74 2.65 10.71
CA SER A 14 8.97 2.41 9.96
C SER A 14 8.80 2.73 8.48
N ASP A 15 9.89 3.15 7.83
CA ASP A 15 9.93 3.33 6.38
C ASP A 15 9.60 2.03 5.65
N LEU A 16 9.01 2.18 4.45
CA LEU A 16 8.76 1.04 3.57
C LEU A 16 10.08 0.54 2.99
N GLU A 17 10.40 -0.73 3.25
CA GLU A 17 11.52 -1.42 2.62
C GLU A 17 11.21 -1.67 1.14
N ILE A 18 12.02 -1.09 0.25
CA ILE A 18 11.93 -1.30 -1.20
C ILE A 18 12.74 -2.56 -1.55
N LEU A 19 12.06 -3.58 -2.07
CA LEU A 19 12.69 -4.83 -2.51
C LEU A 19 13.13 -4.77 -3.97
N TYR A 20 12.41 -4.00 -4.78
CA TYR A 20 12.66 -3.84 -6.21
C TYR A 20 12.11 -2.51 -6.70
N GLU A 21 12.83 -1.84 -7.59
CA GLU A 21 12.35 -0.65 -8.29
C GLU A 21 13.00 -0.57 -9.67
N ASP A 22 12.18 -0.36 -10.70
CA ASP A 22 12.61 -0.05 -12.05
C ASP A 22 11.87 1.19 -12.61
N THR A 23 11.82 1.33 -13.93
CA THR A 23 11.09 2.42 -14.60
C THR A 23 9.58 2.34 -14.42
N ASP A 24 9.03 1.14 -14.32
CA ASP A 24 7.61 0.85 -14.46
C ASP A 24 6.95 0.41 -13.15
N LEU A 25 7.70 -0.26 -12.27
CA LEU A 25 7.23 -0.94 -11.07
C LEU A 25 8.07 -0.59 -9.85
N ILE A 26 7.42 -0.67 -8.68
CA ILE A 26 8.07 -0.67 -7.37
C ILE A 26 7.44 -1.75 -6.50
N ALA A 27 8.26 -2.60 -5.91
CA ALA A 27 7.84 -3.63 -4.97
C ALA A 27 8.42 -3.33 -3.58
N ILE A 28 7.57 -3.42 -2.57
CA ILE A 28 7.94 -3.21 -1.17
C ILE A 28 7.71 -4.47 -0.35
N ASN A 29 8.41 -4.57 0.77
CA ASN A 29 8.04 -5.46 1.86
C ASN A 29 7.05 -4.73 2.78
N LYS A 30 5.74 -4.97 2.59
CA LYS A 30 4.71 -4.38 3.44
C LYS A 30 4.74 -5.06 4.82
N PRO A 31 4.87 -4.32 5.93
CA PRO A 31 4.72 -4.91 7.26
C PRO A 31 3.26 -5.29 7.55
N ALA A 32 3.07 -6.26 8.44
CA ALA A 32 1.75 -6.52 9.03
C ALA A 32 1.32 -5.32 9.90
N GLY A 33 0.01 -5.05 9.98
CA GLY A 33 -0.56 -3.89 10.66
C GLY A 33 -0.73 -2.65 9.78
N LEU A 34 -0.07 -2.58 8.61
CA LEU A 34 -0.24 -1.48 7.66
C LEU A 34 -1.31 -1.81 6.59
N LEU A 35 -2.24 -0.89 6.36
CA LEU A 35 -3.21 -1.01 5.27
C LEU A 35 -2.50 -0.97 3.90
N SER A 36 -2.97 -1.76 2.93
CA SER A 36 -2.48 -1.68 1.55
C SER A 36 -2.94 -0.39 0.85
N VAL A 37 -4.18 0.03 1.08
CA VAL A 37 -4.80 1.25 0.55
C VAL A 37 -5.53 2.00 1.67
N MET A 38 -5.72 3.31 1.51
CA MET A 38 -6.43 4.14 2.50
C MET A 38 -7.80 3.55 2.83
N GLY A 39 -8.10 3.49 4.13
CA GLY A 39 -9.42 3.15 4.63
C GLY A 39 -10.45 4.25 4.38
N ARG A 40 -11.71 3.96 4.73
CA ARG A 40 -12.83 4.91 4.58
C ARG A 40 -12.83 6.00 5.65
N LEU A 41 -12.28 5.72 6.82
CA LEU A 41 -12.28 6.64 7.96
C LEU A 41 -11.06 7.58 7.90
N PRO A 42 -11.17 8.83 8.39
CA PRO A 42 -10.06 9.78 8.43
C PRO A 42 -8.81 9.27 9.17
N GLU A 43 -9.00 8.51 10.24
CA GLU A 43 -7.94 7.89 11.03
C GLU A 43 -7.23 6.74 10.28
N HIS A 44 -7.83 6.19 9.23
CA HIS A 44 -7.31 5.05 8.46
C HIS A 44 -6.68 5.46 7.12
N GLN A 45 -6.24 6.72 6.98
CA GLN A 45 -5.66 7.22 5.73
C GLN A 45 -4.20 6.77 5.53
N ASP A 46 -3.44 6.54 6.59
CA ASP A 46 -2.08 6.01 6.47
C ASP A 46 -2.11 4.58 5.94
N SER A 47 -1.44 4.35 4.82
CA SER A 47 -1.38 3.07 4.12
C SER A 47 -0.10 2.98 3.30
N ALA A 48 0.29 1.77 2.90
CA ALA A 48 1.41 1.56 1.99
C ALA A 48 1.25 2.41 0.71
N TYR A 49 0.05 2.42 0.12
CA TYR A 49 -0.22 3.23 -1.06
C TYR A 49 -0.08 4.73 -0.80
N TRP A 50 -0.60 5.26 0.31
CA TRP A 50 -0.46 6.67 0.65
C TRP A 50 1.01 7.08 0.80
N ARG A 51 1.82 6.24 1.46
CA ARG A 51 3.27 6.47 1.63
C ARG A 51 4.02 6.39 0.29
N ILE A 52 3.62 5.49 -0.61
CA ILE A 52 4.17 5.44 -1.98
C ILE A 52 3.80 6.69 -2.78
N LEU A 53 2.58 7.19 -2.67
CA LEU A 53 2.16 8.43 -3.35
C LEU A 53 2.97 9.66 -2.95
N GLN A 54 3.49 9.70 -1.71
CA GLN A 54 4.40 10.77 -1.29
C GLN A 54 5.73 10.79 -2.08
N LYS A 55 6.16 9.63 -2.59
CA LYS A 55 7.38 9.48 -3.40
C LYS A 55 7.09 9.48 -4.91
N ILE A 56 5.99 8.84 -5.31
CA ILE A 56 5.61 8.61 -6.70
C ILE A 56 4.11 8.96 -6.85
N PRO A 57 3.77 10.24 -7.08
CA PRO A 57 2.39 10.72 -7.08
C PRO A 57 1.47 10.07 -8.13
N GLN A 58 2.04 9.54 -9.21
CA GLN A 58 1.31 8.88 -10.29
C GLN A 58 1.19 7.36 -10.12
N ALA A 59 1.68 6.80 -9.00
CA ALA A 59 1.65 5.37 -8.73
C ALA A 59 0.21 4.80 -8.73
N LYS A 60 0.10 3.51 -9.05
CA LYS A 60 -1.15 2.76 -9.14
C LYS A 60 -1.04 1.45 -8.37
N VAL A 61 -2.12 1.09 -7.70
CA VAL A 61 -2.21 -0.16 -6.93
C VAL A 61 -2.47 -1.31 -7.88
N LEU A 62 -1.62 -2.35 -7.86
CA LEU A 62 -1.81 -3.55 -8.69
C LEU A 62 -2.59 -4.65 -7.96
N HIS A 63 -2.31 -4.84 -6.68
CA HIS A 63 -2.99 -5.80 -5.83
C HIS A 63 -3.00 -5.31 -4.38
N ARG A 64 -3.63 -6.08 -3.49
CA ARG A 64 -3.73 -5.74 -2.06
C ARG A 64 -3.33 -6.94 -1.21
N LEU A 65 -2.79 -6.65 -0.04
CA LEU A 65 -2.69 -7.56 1.08
C LEU A 65 -3.62 -7.08 2.20
N ASP A 66 -4.14 -8.01 2.99
CA ASP A 66 -4.89 -7.65 4.20
C ASP A 66 -3.99 -6.89 5.19
N MET A 67 -4.61 -6.11 6.08
CA MET A 67 -3.90 -5.30 7.07
C MET A 67 -2.94 -6.16 7.91
N ALA A 68 -3.40 -7.29 8.42
CA ALA A 68 -2.62 -8.20 9.26
C ALA A 68 -1.58 -9.03 8.49
N THR A 69 -1.53 -8.93 7.16
CA THR A 69 -0.62 -9.72 6.32
C THR A 69 0.63 -8.93 5.99
N SER A 70 1.81 -9.49 6.23
CA SER A 70 3.08 -8.98 5.72
C SER A 70 3.45 -9.60 4.37
N GLY A 71 4.28 -8.93 3.59
CA GLY A 71 4.87 -9.52 2.39
C GLY A 71 4.98 -8.55 1.21
N ILE A 72 5.24 -9.12 0.03
CA ILE A 72 5.49 -8.35 -1.18
C ILE A 72 4.21 -7.65 -1.64
N LEU A 73 4.28 -6.32 -1.78
CA LEU A 73 3.23 -5.50 -2.40
C LEU A 73 3.82 -4.70 -3.55
N ILE A 74 3.21 -4.79 -4.73
CA ILE A 74 3.70 -4.16 -5.96
C ILE A 74 2.78 -3.01 -6.37
N PHE A 75 3.38 -1.90 -6.79
CA PHE A 75 2.72 -0.75 -7.39
C PHE A 75 3.29 -0.52 -8.79
N ALA A 76 2.43 -0.10 -9.71
CA ALA A 76 2.87 0.48 -10.97
C ALA A 76 3.22 1.96 -10.76
N LYS A 77 4.28 2.44 -11.39
CA LYS A 77 4.75 3.83 -11.27
C LYS A 77 3.99 4.78 -12.17
N HIS A 78 3.24 4.28 -13.15
CA HIS A 78 2.40 5.06 -14.08
C HIS A 78 1.28 4.19 -14.69
N ARG A 79 0.40 4.82 -15.47
CA ARG A 79 -0.83 4.23 -16.01
C ARG A 79 -0.55 3.10 -17.00
N GLU A 80 0.47 3.23 -17.84
CA GLU A 80 0.83 2.24 -18.86
C GLU A 80 1.27 0.92 -18.21
N ALA A 81 2.11 1.00 -17.16
CA ALA A 81 2.55 -0.16 -16.38
C ALA A 81 1.37 -0.84 -15.67
N GLU A 82 0.43 -0.07 -15.11
CA GLU A 82 -0.81 -0.61 -14.52
C GLU A 82 -1.61 -1.42 -15.54
N VAL A 83 -1.83 -0.88 -16.75
CA VAL A 83 -2.56 -1.57 -17.83
C VAL A 83 -1.84 -2.85 -18.25
N ALA A 84 -0.51 -2.81 -18.36
CA ALA A 84 0.29 -3.98 -18.74
C ALA A 84 0.18 -5.13 -17.72
N MET A 85 0.06 -4.79 -16.43
CA MET A 85 -0.04 -5.76 -15.32
C MET A 85 -1.48 -6.17 -14.98
N SER A 86 -2.50 -5.52 -15.55
CA SER A 86 -3.92 -5.79 -15.26
C SER A 86 -4.52 -6.95 -16.05
N ARG A 87 -3.69 -7.85 -16.59
CA ARG A 87 -4.12 -8.98 -17.43
C ARG A 87 -4.07 -10.29 -16.67
#